data_AF-A0A6V7JF43-F1
#
_entry.id   AF-A0A6V7JF43-F1
#
_cell.length_a   1.000
_cell.length_b   1.000
_cell.length_c   1.000
_cell.angle_alpha   90.00
_cell.angle_beta   90.00
_cell.angle_gamma   90.00
#
_symmetry.space_group_name_H-M   'P 1'
#
loop_
_entity.id
_entity.type
_entity.pdbx_description
1 polymer ?
#
loop_
_entity_poly.entity_id
_entity_poly.type
_entity_poly.pdbx_seq_one_letter_code
_entity_poly.pdbx_strand_id
1 'polypeptide(L)' 'EVQITYITPSITVDTLREEMRAICGFDAASGDQFTMKWVDDEGDPCRIVSQQELDEALRIYELEKDTGITIH' A
#
# COMPACT_ATOMS: atom_id res chain seq x y z
N GLU A 1 -3.72 13.60 8.59
CA GLU A 1 -2.24 13.61 8.58
C GLU A 1 -1.79 12.75 7.41
N VAL A 2 -0.73 13.14 6.70
CA VAL A 2 -0.19 12.38 5.57
C VAL A 2 1.18 11.88 5.99
N GLN A 3 1.42 10.57 5.87
CA GLN A 3 2.72 9.96 6.10
C GLN A 3 3.33 9.54 4.76
N ILE A 4 4.63 9.76 4.61
CA ILE A 4 5.39 9.36 3.43
C ILE A 4 6.45 8.36 3.88
N THR A 5 6.45 7.18 3.26
CA THR A 5 7.45 6.14 3.49
C THR A 5 7.99 5.64 2.16
N TYR A 6 9.17 5.01 2.20
CA TYR A 6 9.80 4.40 1.04
C TYR A 6 9.80 2.89 1.21
N ILE A 7 9.34 2.19 0.17
CA ILE A 7 9.29 0.73 0.13
C ILE A 7 10.22 0.22 -0.98
N THR A 8 10.69 -1.01 -0.84
CA THR A 8 11.41 -1.69 -1.92
C THR A 8 10.39 -2.25 -2.94
N PRO A 9 10.69 -2.24 -4.26
CA PRO A 9 9.80 -2.83 -5.26
C PRO A 9 9.53 -4.34 -5.06
N SER A 10 10.37 -5.02 -4.27
CA SER A 10 10.23 -6.44 -3.93
C SER A 10 9.50 -6.66 -2.59
N ILE A 11 8.83 -5.65 -2.04
CA ILE A 11 8.09 -5.78 -0.78
C ILE A 11 6.92 -6.74 -0.94
N THR A 12 6.66 -7.53 0.11
CA THR A 12 5.51 -8.43 0.15
C THR A 12 4.28 -7.73 0.72
N VAL A 13 3.08 -8.19 0.36
CA VAL A 13 1.82 -7.64 0.91
C VAL A 13 1.76 -7.74 2.43
N ASP A 14 2.35 -8.77 3.02
CA ASP A 14 2.36 -8.96 4.48
C ASP A 14 3.34 -7.99 5.15
N THR A 15 4.53 -7.79 4.58
CA THR A 15 5.46 -6.76 5.07
C THR A 15 4.86 -5.36 4.93
N LEU A 16 4.21 -5.05 3.80
CA LEU A 16 3.53 -3.76 3.62
C LEU A 16 2.44 -3.54 4.68
N ARG A 17 1.69 -4.58 5.04
CA ARG A 17 0.69 -4.49 6.12
C ARG A 17 1.32 -4.21 7.47
N GLU A 18 2.44 -4.86 7.79
CA GLU A 18 3.16 -4.63 9.05
C GLU A 18 3.67 -3.19 9.13
N GLU A 19 4.25 -2.67 8.04
CA GLU A 19 4.66 -1.26 7.93
C GLU A 19 3.47 -0.32 8.15
N MET A 20 2.33 -0.58 7.50
CA MET A 20 1.13 0.26 7.69
C MET A 20 0.59 0.20 9.12
N ARG A 21 0.67 -0.94 9.81
CA ARG A 21 0.32 -1.03 11.23
C ARG A 21 1.24 -0.16 12.08
N ALA A 22 2.55 -0.21 11.83
CA ALA A 22 3.53 0.58 12.56
C ALA A 22 3.34 2.09 12.31
N ILE A 23 3.14 2.49 11.05
CA ILE A 23 2.92 3.88 10.60
C ILE A 23 1.63 4.46 11.20
N CYS A 24 0.52 3.72 11.10
CA CYS A 24 -0.79 4.19 11.57
C CYS A 24 -1.04 3.94 13.07
N GLY A 25 -0.10 3.29 13.77
CA GLY A 25 -0.22 2.98 15.20
C GLY A 25 -1.30 1.94 15.51
N PHE A 26 -1.60 1.04 14.56
CA PHE A 26 -2.52 -0.06 14.81
C PHE A 26 -1.86 -1.11 15.72
N ASP A 27 -2.55 -1.52 16.76
CA ASP A 27 -2.02 -2.53 17.67
C ASP A 27 -1.96 -3.90 16.95
N ALA A 28 -0.80 -4.54 17.00
CA ALA A 28 -0.62 -5.87 16.42
C ALA A 28 -1.38 -6.95 17.22
N ALA A 29 -1.66 -6.68 18.51
CA ALA A 29 -2.34 -7.60 19.42
C ALA A 29 -3.87 -7.48 19.41
N SER A 30 -4.42 -6.34 18.97
CA SER A 30 -5.88 -6.08 18.98
C SER A 30 -6.64 -6.79 17.86
N GLY A 31 -5.93 -7.30 16.85
CA GLY A 31 -6.56 -7.87 15.66
C GLY A 31 -7.23 -6.82 14.77
N ASP A 32 -6.87 -5.53 14.93
CA ASP A 32 -7.47 -4.44 14.17
C ASP A 32 -7.38 -4.73 12.66
N GLN A 33 -8.55 -4.89 12.05
CA GLN A 33 -8.68 -5.06 10.62
C GLN A 33 -8.71 -3.69 9.97
N PHE A 34 -7.72 -3.43 9.12
CA PHE A 34 -7.71 -2.27 8.24
C PHE A 34 -7.78 -2.73 6.78
N THR A 35 -8.16 -1.82 5.89
CA THR A 35 -8.12 -2.05 4.45
C THR A 35 -7.14 -1.04 3.87
N MET A 36 -6.25 -1.50 2.99
CA MET A 36 -5.40 -0.62 2.19
C MET A 36 -6.06 -0.44 0.83
N LYS A 37 -6.22 0.82 0.40
CA LYS A 37 -6.66 1.15 -0.95
C LYS A 37 -5.65 2.06 -1.61
N TRP A 38 -5.16 1.70 -2.79
CA TRP A 38 -4.37 2.62 -3.60
C TRP A 38 -5.27 3.33 -4.61
N VAL A 39 -4.83 4.50 -5.07
CA VAL A 39 -5.49 5.23 -6.16
C VAL A 39 -4.75 4.91 -7.44
N ASP A 40 -5.45 4.37 -8.43
CA ASP A 40 -4.87 4.04 -9.74
C ASP A 40 -4.74 5.25 -10.67
N ASP A 41 -4.27 5.01 -11.89
CA ASP A 41 -4.06 6.02 -12.93
C ASP A 41 -5.37 6.64 -13.45
N GLU A 42 -6.49 5.95 -13.25
CA GLU A 42 -7.83 6.45 -13.56
C GLU A 42 -8.45 7.25 -12.40
N GLY A 43 -7.79 7.25 -11.23
CA GLY A 43 -8.24 7.90 -10.01
C GLY A 43 -9.18 7.04 -9.16
N ASP A 44 -9.28 5.75 -9.47
CA ASP A 44 -10.18 4.82 -8.80
C ASP A 44 -9.52 4.16 -7.57
N PRO A 45 -10.27 3.98 -6.47
CA PRO A 45 -9.76 3.36 -5.26
C PRO A 45 -9.74 1.83 -5.39
N CYS A 46 -8.56 1.27 -5.64
CA CYS A 46 -8.31 -0.16 -5.78
C CYS A 46 -7.79 -0.78 -4.47
N ARG A 47 -8.30 -1.97 -4.09
CA ARG A 47 -7.89 -2.64 -2.84
C ARG A 47 -6.57 -3.39 -3.00
N ILE A 48 -5.77 -3.44 -1.93
CA ILE A 48 -4.58 -4.29 -1.84
C ILE A 48 -4.81 -5.36 -0.75
N VAL A 49 -5.16 -6.57 -1.17
CA VAL A 49 -5.45 -7.71 -0.26
C VAL A 49 -4.50 -8.88 -0.52
N SER A 50 -3.95 -8.98 -1.72
CA SER A 50 -3.09 -10.06 -2.19
C SER A 50 -1.79 -9.51 -2.79
N GLN A 51 -0.80 -10.39 -2.93
CA GLN A 51 0.46 -10.03 -3.58
C GLN A 51 0.23 -9.58 -5.04
N GLN A 52 -0.70 -10.24 -5.75
CA GLN A 52 -1.01 -9.90 -7.13
C GLN A 52 -1.52 -8.46 -7.30
N GLU A 53 -2.38 -7.99 -6.39
CA GLU A 53 -2.88 -6.61 -6.42
C GLU A 53 -1.77 -5.59 -6.09
N LEU A 54 -0.87 -5.93 -5.17
CA LEU A 54 0.31 -5.10 -4.88
C LEU A 54 1.26 -5.03 -6.08
N ASP A 55 1.53 -6.17 -6.72
CA ASP A 55 2.40 -6.25 -7.89
C ASP A 55 1.85 -5.41 -9.05
N GLU A 56 0.53 -5.40 -9.23
CA GLU A 56 -0.12 -4.58 -10.26
C GLU A 56 -0.01 -3.08 -9.95
N ALA A 57 -0.22 -2.67 -8.69
CA ALA A 57 -0.01 -1.29 -8.27
C ALA A 57 1.43 -0.81 -8.52
N LEU A 58 2.42 -1.66 -8.19
CA LEU A 58 3.84 -1.38 -8.45
C LEU A 58 4.14 -1.34 -9.95
N ARG A 59 3.55 -2.25 -10.75
CA ARG A 59 3.70 -2.27 -12.20
C ARG A 59 3.19 -0.99 -12.85
N ILE A 60 2.04 -0.48 -12.41
CA ILE A 60 1.43 0.76 -12.92
C ILE A 60 2.29 1.96 -12.52
N TYR A 61 2.75 2.02 -11.27
CA TYR A 61 3.67 3.06 -10.81
C TYR A 61 4.94 3.16 -11.68
N GLU A 62 5.58 2.03 -11.99
CA GLU A 62 6.78 2.00 -12.85
C GLU A 62 6.48 2.41 -14.30
N LEU A 63 5.27 2.11 -14.80
CA LEU A 63 4.85 2.44 -16.16
C LEU A 63 4.61 3.94 -16.33
N GLU A 64 3.86 4.53 -15.40
CA GLU A 64 3.49 5.96 -15.42
C GLU A 64 4.64 6.87 -14.95
N LYS A 65 5.67 6.29 -14.31
CA LYS A 65 6.79 7.02 -13.70
C LYS A 65 6.32 8.10 -12.73
N ASP A 66 5.28 7.77 -11.98
CA ASP A 66 4.76 8.67 -10.96
C ASP A 66 5.81 8.89 -9.85
N THR A 67 5.61 9.95 -9.10
CA THR A 67 6.42 10.35 -7.95
C THR A 67 6.13 9.51 -6.69
N GLY A 68 5.03 8.75 -6.66
CA GLY A 68 4.72 7.80 -5.59
C GLY A 68 3.39 7.07 -5.78
N ILE A 69 3.12 6.08 -4.93
CA ILE A 69 1.81 5.41 -4.83
C ILE A 69 1.07 6.00 -3.63
N THR A 70 -0.14 6.51 -3.84
CA THR A 70 -0.99 7.00 -2.74
C THR A 70 -1.84 5.86 -2.19
N ILE A 71 -1.72 5.58 -0.89
CA ILE A 71 -2.50 4.57 -0.18
C ILE A 71 -3.37 5.25 0.91
N HIS A 72 -4.64 4.88 0.93
CA HIS A 72 -5.66 5.28 1.89
C HIS A 72 -6.07 4.12 2.81
#